data_AF-A0A961MU90-F1
#
_entry.id   AF-A0A961MU90-F1
#
_cell.length_a   1.000
_cell.length_b   1.000
_cell.length_c   1.000
_cell.angle_alpha   90.00
_cell.angle_beta   90.00
_cell.angle_gamma   90.00
#
_symmetry.space_group_name_H-M   'P 1'
#
loop_
_entity.id
_entity.type
_entity.pdbx_description
1 polymer ?
#
loop_
_entity_poly.entity_id
_entity_poly.type
_entity_poly.pdbx_seq_one_letter_code
_entity_poly.pdbx_strand_id
1 'polypeptide(L)'
;MIVRRHLSFSLAAAALFALSACGGAVATDAPALLTLDEIAARSDAASDTTRGLQVQRALEYRGARLRARAAQIRRAGIADPERRTLLRRADALKSRQD
;
A
#
# COMPACT_ATOMS: atom_id res chain seq x y z
N MET A 1 -27.94 5.51 -36.16
CA MET A 1 -27.19 4.56 -35.29
C MET A 1 -26.69 5.31 -34.06
N ILE A 2 -27.45 5.30 -32.96
CA ILE A 2 -27.08 5.97 -31.70
C ILE A 2 -27.29 4.97 -30.57
N VAL A 3 -26.29 4.11 -30.30
CA VAL A 3 -26.32 3.17 -29.16
C VAL A 3 -24.89 2.95 -28.67
N ARG A 4 -24.23 4.00 -28.14
CA ARG A 4 -22.88 3.83 -27.54
C ARG A 4 -22.60 4.69 -26.29
N ARG A 5 -23.61 5.35 -25.72
CA ARG A 5 -23.41 6.28 -24.59
C ARG A 5 -23.87 5.78 -23.21
N HIS A 6 -24.59 4.66 -23.14
CA HIS A 6 -25.19 4.16 -21.88
C HIS A 6 -24.36 3.13 -21.11
N LEU A 7 -23.29 2.56 -21.70
CA LEU A 7 -22.51 1.50 -21.08
C LEU A 7 -21.54 1.98 -19.98
N SER A 8 -21.15 3.25 -20.00
CA SER A 8 -20.16 3.79 -19.04
C SER A 8 -20.76 4.17 -17.68
N PHE A 9 -22.07 4.43 -17.61
CA PHE A 9 -22.72 4.85 -16.36
C PHE A 9 -22.99 3.66 -15.41
N SER A 10 -23.18 2.46 -15.96
CA SER A 10 -23.51 1.26 -15.18
C SER A 10 -22.32 0.67 -14.43
N LEU A 11 -21.08 0.87 -14.89
CA LEU A 11 -19.89 0.38 -14.19
C LEU A 11 -19.62 1.14 -12.87
N ALA A 12 -19.87 2.45 -12.85
CA ALA A 12 -19.69 3.27 -11.65
C ALA A 12 -20.71 2.90 -10.55
N ALA A 13 -21.95 2.61 -10.94
CA ALA A 13 -22.98 2.17 -10.01
C ALA A 13 -22.69 0.79 -9.41
N ALA A 14 -22.18 -0.15 -10.22
CA ALA A 14 -21.80 -1.48 -9.74
C ALA A 14 -20.62 -1.45 -8.74
N ALA A 15 -19.66 -0.54 -8.92
CA ALA A 15 -18.55 -0.35 -7.99
C ALA A 15 -19.00 0.16 -6.62
N LEU A 16 -19.99 1.06 -6.57
CA LEU A 16 -20.56 1.59 -5.32
C LEU A 16 -21.33 0.51 -4.53
N PHE A 17 -22.10 -0.34 -5.20
CA PHE A 17 -22.78 -1.45 -4.54
C PHE A 17 -21.82 -2.55 -4.06
N ALA A 18 -20.74 -2.81 -4.81
CA ALA A 18 -19.70 -3.75 -4.42
C ALA A 18 -18.94 -3.31 -3.15
N LEU A 19 -18.75 -2.00 -2.91
CA LEU A 19 -18.22 -1.51 -1.64
C LEU A 19 -19.22 -1.68 -0.48
N SER A 20 -20.53 -1.51 -0.70
CA SER A 20 -21.52 -1.72 0.36
C SER A 20 -21.67 -3.20 0.77
N ALA A 21 -21.42 -4.12 -0.16
CA ALA A 21 -21.45 -5.56 0.10
C ALA A 21 -20.22 -6.06 0.88
N CYS A 22 -19.15 -5.26 1.01
CA CYS A 22 -18.02 -5.56 1.89
C CYS A 22 -18.30 -5.20 3.37
N GLY A 23 -19.42 -4.51 3.66
CA GLY A 23 -19.85 -4.14 5.02
C GLY A 23 -20.79 -5.14 5.71
N GLY A 24 -21.18 -6.22 5.03
CA GLY A 24 -22.24 -7.14 5.48
C GLY A 24 -21.83 -8.19 6.53
N ALA A 25 -20.55 -8.24 6.91
CA ALA A 25 -20.06 -9.11 7.98
C ALA A 25 -19.26 -8.27 8.97
N VAL A 26 -19.94 -7.36 9.67
CA VAL A 26 -19.38 -6.77 10.89
C VAL A 26 -19.33 -7.91 11.89
N ALA A 27 -18.13 -8.44 12.11
CA ALA A 27 -17.88 -9.39 13.18
C ALA A 27 -18.52 -8.84 14.46
N THR A 28 -19.31 -9.66 15.16
CA THR A 28 -19.90 -9.33 16.48
C THR A 28 -18.85 -9.04 17.55
N ASP A 29 -17.57 -9.13 17.18
CA ASP A 29 -16.39 -8.80 17.95
C ASP A 29 -15.71 -7.53 17.37
N ALA A 30 -16.52 -6.54 16.98
CA ALA A 30 -16.01 -5.25 16.60
C ALA A 30 -15.42 -4.58 17.86
N PRO A 31 -14.15 -4.16 17.83
CA PRO A 31 -13.55 -3.49 18.98
C PRO A 31 -14.40 -2.27 19.35
N ALA A 32 -14.60 -2.06 20.65
CA ALA A 32 -15.35 -0.93 21.17
C ALA A 32 -14.92 0.36 20.44
N LEU A 33 -15.90 1.11 19.95
CA LEU A 33 -15.64 2.38 19.27
C LEU A 33 -14.85 3.28 20.22
N LEU A 34 -13.72 3.79 19.76
CA LEU A 34 -12.90 4.74 20.50
C LEU A 34 -13.76 5.96 20.86
N THR A 35 -13.56 6.48 22.06
CA THR A 35 -14.13 7.76 22.47
C THR A 35 -13.53 8.89 21.64
N LEU A 36 -14.24 10.03 21.54
CA LEU A 36 -13.74 11.18 20.79
C LEU A 36 -12.37 11.67 21.31
N ASP A 37 -12.15 11.60 22.63
CA ASP A 37 -10.88 11.97 23.25
C ASP A 37 -9.73 11.03 22.85
N GLU A 38 -9.99 9.72 22.77
CA GLU A 38 -9.00 8.74 22.30
C GLU A 38 -8.69 8.90 20.81
N ILE A 39 -9.69 9.29 20.01
CA ILE A 39 -9.49 9.62 18.60
C ILE A 39 -8.61 10.87 18.48
N ALA A 40 -8.93 11.94 19.21
CA ALA A 40 -8.15 13.18 19.22
C ALA A 40 -6.70 12.94 19.65
N ALA A 41 -6.49 12.21 20.74
CA ALA A 41 -5.14 11.86 21.22
C ALA A 41 -4.35 11.02 20.20
N ARG A 42 -5.01 10.11 19.48
CA ARG A 42 -4.39 9.37 18.37
C ARG A 42 -4.10 10.24 17.16
N SER A 43 -4.97 11.18 16.83
CA SER A 43 -4.78 12.13 15.74
C SER A 43 -3.62 13.07 16.02
N ASP A 44 -3.46 13.53 17.26
CA ASP A 44 -2.33 14.33 17.69
C ASP A 44 -1.03 13.51 17.62
N ALA A 45 -1.05 12.24 18.05
CA ALA A 45 0.09 11.34 17.89
C ALA A 45 0.38 10.97 16.42
N ALA A 46 -0.62 11.02 15.53
CA ALA A 46 -0.45 10.80 14.10
C ALA A 46 0.20 12.00 13.39
N SER A 47 0.16 13.19 14.01
CA SER A 47 0.89 14.38 13.54
C SER A 47 2.39 14.35 13.82
N ASP A 48 2.90 13.30 14.50
CA ASP A 48 4.33 13.10 14.73
C ASP A 48 5.07 12.76 13.43
N THR A 49 5.44 13.83 12.72
CA THR A 49 6.23 13.80 11.48
C THR A 49 7.55 13.06 11.66
N THR A 50 8.10 12.97 12.87
CA THR A 50 9.34 12.25 13.17
C THR A 50 9.17 10.76 12.93
N ARG A 51 8.04 10.17 13.38
CA ARG A 51 7.72 8.75 13.14
C ARG A 51 7.55 8.48 11.64
N GLY A 52 6.88 9.38 10.92
CA GLY A 52 6.73 9.28 9.46
C GLY A 52 8.07 9.27 8.73
N LEU A 53 8.97 10.21 9.08
CA LEU A 53 10.32 10.29 8.52
C LEU A 53 11.18 9.08 8.86
N GLN A 54 11.07 8.52 10.06
CA GLN A 54 11.78 7.30 10.45
C GLN A 54 11.33 6.09 9.62
N VAL A 55 10.02 5.93 9.43
CA VAL A 55 9.47 4.86 8.58
C VAL A 55 9.92 5.03 7.13
N GLN A 56 9.89 6.26 6.59
CA GLN A 56 10.36 6.55 5.24
C GLN A 56 11.84 6.18 5.06
N ARG A 57 12.72 6.65 5.96
CA ARG A 57 14.15 6.31 5.93
C ARG A 57 14.40 4.80 6.05
N ALA A 58 13.62 4.10 6.86
CA ALA A 58 13.73 2.65 7.00
C ALA A 58 13.37 1.92 5.71
N LEU A 59 12.32 2.37 5.00
CA LEU A 59 11.93 1.83 3.70
C LEU A 59 12.98 2.12 2.63
N GLU A 60 13.52 3.33 2.59
CA GLU A 60 14.60 3.71 1.67
C GLU A 60 15.86 2.86 1.87
N TYR A 61 16.29 2.69 3.13
CA TYR A 61 17.44 1.86 3.48
C TYR A 61 17.25 0.41 3.03
N ARG A 62 16.07 -0.17 3.28
CA ARG A 62 15.74 -1.54 2.82
C ARG A 62 15.78 -1.65 1.30
N GLY A 63 15.19 -0.68 0.59
CA GLY A 63 15.23 -0.62 -0.87
C GLY A 63 16.65 -0.52 -1.41
N ALA A 64 17.48 0.35 -0.84
CA ALA A 64 18.89 0.50 -1.22
C ALA A 64 19.68 -0.81 -1.02
N ARG A 65 19.49 -1.49 0.10
CA ARG A 65 20.14 -2.78 0.40
C ARG A 65 19.78 -3.86 -0.61
N LEU A 66 18.51 -3.96 -1.02
CA LEU A 66 18.07 -4.91 -2.05
C LEU A 66 18.72 -4.64 -3.41
N ARG A 67 18.79 -3.36 -3.82
CA ARG A 67 19.47 -2.95 -5.05
C ARG A 67 20.96 -3.22 -5.01
N ALA A 68 21.61 -2.97 -3.87
CA ALA A 68 23.03 -3.27 -3.68
C ALA A 68 23.32 -4.77 -3.82
N ARG A 69 22.47 -5.64 -3.25
CA ARG A 69 22.59 -7.09 -3.41
C ARG A 69 22.36 -7.51 -4.86
N ALA A 70 21.36 -6.96 -5.54
CA ALA A 70 21.13 -7.22 -6.97
C ALA A 70 22.35 -6.81 -7.83
N ALA A 71 23.00 -5.68 -7.51
CA ALA A 71 24.22 -5.24 -8.17
C ALA A 71 25.43 -6.14 -7.88
N GLN A 72 25.51 -6.72 -6.68
CA GLN A 72 26.52 -7.73 -6.34
C GLN A 72 26.34 -9.00 -7.16
N ILE A 73 25.11 -9.52 -7.26
CA ILE A 73 24.79 -10.71 -8.08
C ILE A 73 25.13 -10.46 -9.56
N ARG A 74 24.79 -9.27 -10.08
CA ARG A 74 25.16 -8.87 -11.45
C ARG A 74 26.68 -8.92 -11.67
N ARG A 75 27.47 -8.41 -10.73
CA ARG A 75 28.94 -8.40 -10.83
C ARG A 75 29.54 -9.80 -10.70
N ALA A 76 28.91 -10.68 -9.93
CA ALA A 76 29.34 -12.07 -9.76
C ALA A 76 29.03 -12.96 -10.96
N GLY A 77 28.31 -12.46 -11.98
CA GLY A 77 27.93 -13.25 -13.16
C GLY A 77 26.94 -14.38 -12.88
N ILE A 78 26.32 -14.40 -11.69
CA ILE A 78 25.36 -15.42 -11.27
C ILE A 78 24.01 -15.14 -11.94
N ALA A 79 23.32 -16.20 -12.37
CA ALA A 79 22.08 -16.14 -13.12
C ALA A 79 20.95 -15.34 -12.42
N ASP A 80 20.03 -14.86 -13.25
CA ASP A 80 19.16 -13.71 -13.09
C ASP A 80 17.84 -13.85 -12.24
N PRO A 81 17.34 -15.03 -11.81
CA PRO A 81 16.04 -15.08 -11.13
C PRO A 81 16.07 -14.42 -9.74
N GLU A 82 17.17 -14.57 -8.99
CA GLU A 82 17.33 -13.92 -7.68
C GLU A 82 17.46 -12.40 -7.85
N ARG A 83 18.26 -11.94 -8.82
CA ARG A 83 18.43 -10.51 -9.13
C ARG A 83 17.10 -9.84 -9.47
N ARG A 84 16.31 -10.43 -10.38
CA ARG A 84 14.97 -9.92 -10.74
C ARG A 84 14.03 -9.88 -9.55
N THR A 85 14.10 -10.86 -8.66
CA THR A 85 13.26 -10.91 -7.46
C THR A 85 13.63 -9.82 -6.46
N LEU A 86 14.92 -9.55 -6.26
CA LEU A 86 15.39 -8.45 -5.42
C LEU A 86 14.97 -7.09 -5.97
N LEU A 87 15.05 -6.89 -7.29
CA LEU A 87 14.61 -5.66 -7.94
C LEU A 87 13.10 -5.45 -7.80
N ARG A 88 12.27 -6.48 -8.10
CA ARG A 88 10.81 -6.41 -7.88
C ARG A 88 10.44 -6.06 -6.45
N ARG A 89 11.16 -6.61 -5.46
CA ARG A 89 10.94 -6.28 -4.04
C ARG A 89 11.34 -4.85 -3.72
N ALA A 90 12.41 -4.33 -4.32
CA ALA A 90 12.81 -2.94 -4.16
C ALA A 90 11.79 -1.97 -4.79
N ASP A 91 11.20 -2.32 -5.93
CA ASP A 91 10.17 -1.53 -6.59
C ASP A 91 8.85 -1.54 -5.80
N ALA A 92 8.45 -2.70 -5.26
CA ALA A 92 7.29 -2.82 -4.39
C ALA A 92 7.44 -2.05 -3.06
N LEU A 93 8.67 -1.78 -2.61
CA LEU A 93 8.91 -0.89 -1.48
C LEU A 93 8.79 0.58 -1.90
N LYS A 94 9.27 0.94 -3.09
CA LYS A 94 9.14 2.30 -3.62
C LYS A 94 7.68 2.68 -3.83
N SER A 95 6.86 1.79 -4.38
CA SER A 95 5.41 2.03 -4.59
C SER A 95 4.59 2.13 -3.30
N ARG A 96 5.19 1.93 -2.13
CA ARG A 96 4.55 2.16 -0.82
C ARG A 96 4.94 3.51 -0.21
N GLN A 97 5.84 4.24 -0.88
CA GLN A 97 6.32 5.57 -0.48
C GLN A 97 5.66 6.69 -1.31
N ASP A 98 5.23 6.36 -2.53
CA ASP A 98 4.42 7.21 -3.43
C ASP A 98 2.92 7.08 -3.11
#